data_AF-A0A2E0WYW3-F1
#
_entry.id   AF-A0A2E0WYW3-F1
#
_cell.length_a   1.000
_cell.length_b   1.000
_cell.length_c   1.000
_cell.angle_alpha   90.00
_cell.angle_beta   90.00
_cell.angle_gamma   90.00
#
_symmetry.space_group_name_H-M   'P 1'
#
loop_
_entity.id
_entity.type
_entity.pdbx_description
1 polymer ?
#
loop_
_entity_poly.entity_id
_entity_poly.type
_entity_poly.pdbx_seq_one_letter_code
_entity_poly.pdbx_strand_id
1 'polypeptide(L)'
;MAALLAEAARVAWPEAYHDDLYVHDANALDVHPARPLIWVLRRHGMHLLPVECESHQQAEHVRALIRYWGRTAEQDATKAAPLGPLFYLLDGATLYRTDWRRALDSICVSATEA
;
A
#
# COMPACT_ATOMS: atom_id res chain seq x y z
N MET A 1 1.82 -4.62 -11.95
CA MET A 1 1.70 -6.01 -11.47
C MET A 1 3.04 -6.72 -11.27
N ALA A 2 3.91 -6.85 -12.29
CA ALA A 2 5.18 -7.59 -12.18
C ALA A 2 6.09 -7.17 -11.01
N ALA A 3 6.23 -5.86 -10.75
CA ALA A 3 7.03 -5.36 -9.63
C ALA A 3 6.49 -5.78 -8.26
N LEU A 4 5.16 -5.83 -8.09
CA LEU A 4 4.51 -6.24 -6.84
C LEU A 4 4.75 -7.74 -6.58
N LEU A 5 4.60 -8.57 -7.61
CA LEU A 5 4.84 -10.01 -7.54
C LEU A 5 6.31 -10.33 -7.24
N ALA A 6 7.24 -9.63 -7.91
CA ALA A 6 8.67 -9.79 -7.64
C ALA A 6 9.03 -9.43 -6.21
N GLU A 7 8.46 -8.35 -5.67
CA GLU A 7 8.71 -7.93 -4.28
C GLU A 7 8.08 -8.89 -3.26
N ALA A 8 6.86 -9.37 -3.51
CA ALA A 8 6.21 -10.38 -2.67
C ALA A 8 7.03 -11.68 -2.60
N ALA A 9 7.56 -12.14 -3.74
CA ALA A 9 8.46 -13.29 -3.81
C ALA A 9 9.78 -13.04 -3.07
N ARG A 10 10.38 -11.85 -3.23
CA ARG A 10 11.65 -11.47 -2.58
C ARG A 10 11.57 -11.51 -1.05
N VAL A 11 10.41 -11.17 -0.47
CA VAL A 11 10.21 -11.18 0.99
C VAL A 11 9.67 -12.51 1.52
N ALA A 12 9.58 -13.54 0.67
CA ALA A 12 9.20 -14.91 1.03
C ALA A 12 7.82 -15.04 1.70
N TRP A 13 6.81 -14.27 1.25
CA TRP A 13 5.43 -14.43 1.72
C TRP A 13 4.65 -15.49 0.92
N PRO A 14 3.66 -16.18 1.53
CA PRO A 14 3.13 -17.47 1.06
C PRO A 14 2.19 -17.34 -0.15
N GLU A 15 2.14 -18.43 -0.94
CA GLU A 15 1.28 -18.66 -2.12
C GLU A 15 -0.19 -18.27 -1.94
N ALA A 16 -0.72 -18.24 -0.70
CA ALA A 16 -2.09 -17.80 -0.37
C ALA A 16 -2.44 -16.38 -0.88
N TYR A 17 -1.44 -15.60 -1.31
CA TYR A 17 -1.61 -14.34 -2.04
C TYR A 17 -2.23 -14.46 -3.43
N HIS A 18 -2.18 -15.64 -4.06
CA HIS A 18 -2.76 -15.84 -5.38
C HIS A 18 -4.30 -15.70 -5.36
N ASP A 19 -4.94 -16.07 -4.25
CA ASP A 19 -6.40 -16.25 -4.23
C ASP A 19 -7.16 -15.12 -3.54
N ASP A 20 -6.62 -14.50 -2.49
CA ASP A 20 -7.40 -13.65 -1.56
C ASP A 20 -7.43 -12.14 -1.95
N LEU A 21 -6.51 -11.69 -2.81
CA LEU A 21 -6.26 -10.26 -3.06
C LEU A 21 -6.17 -9.85 -4.54
N TYR A 22 -6.14 -10.82 -5.46
CA TYR A 22 -5.89 -10.54 -6.87
C TYR A 22 -7.01 -9.73 -7.54
N VAL A 23 -8.28 -9.89 -7.16
CA VAL A 23 -9.39 -9.29 -7.93
C VAL A 23 -9.52 -7.78 -7.70
N HIS A 24 -9.52 -7.32 -6.45
CA HIS A 24 -9.73 -5.90 -6.15
C HIS A 24 -8.51 -5.04 -6.52
N ASP A 25 -7.30 -5.55 -6.28
CA ASP A 25 -6.07 -4.85 -6.59
C ASP A 25 -5.74 -4.91 -8.09
N ALA A 26 -5.98 -6.02 -8.78
CA ALA A 26 -5.85 -6.07 -10.24
C ALA A 26 -6.84 -5.12 -10.93
N ASN A 27 -8.10 -5.08 -10.46
CA ASN A 27 -9.07 -4.14 -11.01
C ASN A 27 -8.63 -2.68 -10.82
N ALA A 28 -8.09 -2.32 -9.65
CA ALA A 28 -7.58 -0.97 -9.41
C ALA A 28 -6.40 -0.62 -10.36
N LEU A 29 -5.49 -1.57 -10.58
CA LEU A 29 -4.34 -1.40 -11.48
C LEU A 29 -4.72 -1.37 -12.96
N ASP A 30 -5.73 -2.15 -13.36
CA ASP A 30 -6.21 -2.21 -14.74
C ASP A 30 -7.02 -0.95 -15.10
N VAL A 31 -7.84 -0.45 -14.18
CA VAL A 31 -8.64 0.77 -14.39
C VAL A 31 -7.76 2.03 -14.29
N HIS A 32 -6.71 2.01 -13.47
CA HIS A 32 -5.86 3.18 -13.21
C HIS A 32 -4.36 2.89 -13.25
N PRO A 33 -3.82 2.46 -14.41
CA PRO A 33 -2.44 1.97 -14.51
C PRO A 33 -1.36 3.04 -14.28
N ALA A 34 -1.73 4.33 -14.34
CA ALA A 34 -0.82 5.45 -14.15
C ALA A 34 -1.04 6.20 -12.82
N ARG A 35 -2.07 5.87 -12.03
CA ARG A 35 -2.32 6.59 -10.79
C ARG A 35 -1.34 6.10 -9.72
N PRO A 36 -0.68 7.01 -8.98
CA PRO A 36 0.18 6.62 -7.89
C PRO A 36 -0.65 6.02 -6.74
N LEU A 37 -0.17 4.91 -6.19
CA LEU A 37 -0.81 4.16 -5.11
C LEU A 37 0.19 3.90 -3.99
N ILE A 38 -0.29 3.86 -2.75
CA ILE A 38 0.47 3.29 -1.64
C ILE A 38 0.16 1.80 -1.58
N TRP A 39 1.19 0.98 -1.73
CA TRP A 39 1.09 -0.44 -1.49
C TRP A 39 1.62 -0.77 -0.09
N VAL A 40 0.76 -1.38 0.72
CA VAL A 40 1.10 -1.86 2.06
C VAL A 40 1.13 -3.37 2.03
N LEU A 41 2.30 -3.96 2.23
CA LEU A 41 2.52 -5.40 2.26
C LEU A 41 2.68 -5.86 3.72
N ARG A 42 1.84 -6.78 4.19
CA ARG A 42 1.81 -7.23 5.59
C ARG A 42 1.62 -8.74 5.71
N ARG A 43 1.76 -9.26 6.94
CA ARG A 43 1.72 -10.71 7.24
C ARG A 43 0.47 -11.44 6.77
N HIS A 44 -0.66 -10.73 6.77
CA HIS A 44 -1.98 -11.28 6.45
C HIS A 44 -2.62 -10.52 5.29
N GLY A 45 -1.84 -10.25 4.23
CA GLY A 45 -2.33 -9.68 2.98
C GLY A 45 -1.70 -8.35 2.61
N MET A 46 -2.20 -7.73 1.55
CA MET A 46 -1.75 -6.43 1.07
C MET A 46 -2.92 -5.47 0.94
N HIS A 47 -2.61 -4.18 0.77
CA HIS A 47 -3.60 -3.14 0.48
C HIS A 47 -3.01 -2.17 -0.54
N LEU A 48 -3.73 -1.90 -1.62
CA LEU A 48 -3.50 -0.72 -2.45
C LEU A 48 -4.39 0.43 -1.98
N LEU A 49 -3.77 1.55 -1.65
CA LEU A 49 -4.47 2.75 -1.22
C LEU A 49 -4.21 3.89 -2.21
N PRO A 50 -5.23 4.69 -2.56
CA PRO A 50 -5.02 5.82 -3.44
C PRO A 50 -4.18 6.90 -2.76
N VAL A 51 -3.21 7.45 -3.49
CA VAL A 51 -2.49 8.67 -3.09
C VAL A 51 -3.41 9.88 -3.24
N GLU A 52 -4.19 9.92 -4.32
CA GLU A 52 -5.16 10.97 -4.63
C GLU A 52 -6.58 10.52 -4.28
N CYS A 53 -7.17 11.14 -3.27
CA CYS A 53 -8.53 10.85 -2.81
C CYS A 53 -9.54 11.82 -3.42
N GLU A 54 -10.77 11.38 -3.65
CA GLU A 54 -11.86 12.19 -4.21
C GLU A 54 -12.52 13.11 -3.16
N SER A 55 -12.28 12.83 -1.88
CA SER A 55 -12.84 13.62 -0.77
C SER A 55 -11.92 13.66 0.43
N HIS A 56 -12.12 14.67 1.29
CA HIS A 56 -11.47 14.76 2.59
C HIS A 56 -11.75 13.53 3.46
N GLN A 57 -12.98 13.02 3.46
CA GLN A 57 -13.36 11.83 4.23
C GLN A 57 -12.58 10.58 3.79
N GLN A 58 -12.44 10.37 2.47
CA GLN A 58 -11.64 9.27 1.95
C GLN A 58 -10.16 9.44 2.32
N ALA A 59 -9.61 10.66 2.18
CA ALA A 59 -8.22 10.93 2.56
C ALA A 59 -7.97 10.68 4.05
N GLU A 60 -8.89 11.06 4.93
CA GLU A 60 -8.81 10.77 6.36
C GLU A 60 -8.85 9.28 6.65
N HIS A 61 -9.73 8.54 5.98
CA HIS A 61 -9.83 7.08 6.11
C HIS A 61 -8.52 6.40 5.68
N VAL A 62 -7.98 6.75 4.52
CA VAL A 62 -6.71 6.22 4.00
C VAL A 62 -5.56 6.53 4.97
N ARG A 63 -5.44 7.78 5.43
CA ARG A 63 -4.43 8.16 6.43
C ARG A 63 -4.58 7.37 7.73
N ALA A 64 -5.81 7.11 8.19
CA ALA A 64 -6.04 6.31 9.39
C ALA A 64 -5.55 4.87 9.24
N LEU A 65 -5.78 4.24 8.09
CA LEU A 65 -5.25 2.90 7.78
C LEU A 65 -3.72 2.87 7.78
N ILE A 66 -3.08 3.84 7.11
CA ILE A 66 -1.61 3.96 7.09
C ILE A 66 -1.05 4.14 8.50
N ARG A 67 -1.63 5.02 9.33
CA ARG A 67 -1.20 5.20 10.73
C ARG A 67 -1.34 3.92 11.55
N TYR A 68 -2.45 3.21 11.37
CA TYR A 68 -2.71 1.97 12.10
C TYR A 68 -1.61 0.94 11.82
N TRP A 69 -1.32 0.67 10.54
CA TRP A 69 -0.26 -0.27 10.17
C TRP A 69 1.15 0.25 10.45
N GLY A 70 1.37 1.57 10.36
CA GLY A 70 2.64 2.19 10.73
C GLY A 70 3.00 1.96 12.19
N ARG A 71 2.01 2.07 13.09
CA ARG A 71 2.20 1.74 14.53
C ARG A 71 2.47 0.26 14.75
N THR A 72 1.83 -0.64 14.00
CA THR A 72 2.14 -2.08 14.03
C THR A 72 3.60 -2.34 13.62
N ALA A 73 4.09 -1.66 12.57
CA ALA A 73 5.48 -1.80 12.13
C ALA A 73 6.50 -1.37 13.21
N GLU A 74 6.23 -0.29 13.94
CA GLU A 74 7.08 0.16 15.05
C GLU A 74 7.07 -0.84 16.22
N GLN A 75 5.89 -1.39 16.55
CA GLN A 75 5.77 -2.43 17.58
C GLN A 75 6.51 -3.72 17.20
N ASP A 76 6.47 -4.13 15.93
CA ASP A 76 7.14 -5.33 15.46
C ASP A 76 8.67 -5.16 15.41
N ALA A 77 9.14 -3.98 14.99
CA ALA A 77 10.56 -3.63 14.99
C ALA A 77 11.19 -3.76 16.39
N THR A 78 10.44 -3.38 17.44
CA THR A 78 10.92 -3.50 18.83
C THR A 78 10.93 -4.93 19.38
N LYS A 79 10.20 -5.87 18.74
CA LYS A 79 10.04 -7.25 19.23
C LYS A 79 10.91 -8.29 18.50
N ALA A 80 11.79 -7.85 17.59
CA ALA A 80 12.49 -8.73 16.64
C ALA A 80 11.52 -9.71 15.92
N ALA A 81 10.27 -9.27 15.74
CA ALA A 81 9.23 -10.05 15.10
C ALA A 81 9.53 -10.22 13.60
N PRO A 82 8.95 -11.24 12.93
CA PRO A 82 9.00 -11.33 11.47
C PRO A 82 8.59 -10.01 10.82
N LEU A 83 9.16 -9.71 9.65
CA LEU A 83 9.01 -8.44 8.92
C LEU A 83 7.61 -7.82 9.13
N GLY A 84 7.57 -6.72 9.90
CA GLY A 84 6.36 -5.91 10.06
C GLY A 84 5.88 -5.34 8.71
N PRO A 85 4.76 -4.59 8.70
CA PRO A 85 4.24 -4.00 7.47
C PRO A 85 5.32 -3.22 6.69
N LEU A 86 5.41 -3.52 5.40
CA LEU A 86 6.29 -2.85 4.45
C LEU A 86 5.45 -1.89 3.60
N PHE A 87 5.99 -0.70 3.35
CA PHE A 87 5.31 0.36 2.64
C PHE A 87 6.04 0.67 1.34
N TYR A 88 5.28 0.87 0.27
CA TYR A 88 5.80 1.22 -1.03
C TYR A 88 4.93 2.29 -1.68
N LEU A 89 5.55 3.18 -2.45
CA LEU A 89 4.88 3.99 -3.45
C LEU A 89 4.97 3.22 -4.77
N LEU A 90 3.82 2.88 -5.33
CA LEU A 90 3.69 2.37 -6.69
C LEU A 90 3.35 3.55 -7.59
N ASP A 91 4.24 3.87 -8.52
CA ASP A 91 4.06 4.94 -9.52
C ASP A 91 4.22 4.31 -10.91
N GLY A 92 3.09 4.21 -11.61
CA GLY A 92 2.96 3.38 -12.80
C GLY A 92 3.36 1.93 -12.55
N ALA A 93 4.43 1.48 -13.22
CA ALA A 93 4.99 0.14 -13.06
C ALA A 93 6.14 0.06 -12.05
N THR A 94 6.56 1.19 -11.47
CA THR A 94 7.75 1.26 -10.62
C THR A 94 7.38 1.23 -9.15
N LEU A 95 8.07 0.40 -8.37
CA LEU A 95 7.84 0.26 -6.95
C LEU A 95 8.99 0.86 -6.15
N TYR A 96 8.69 1.89 -5.35
CA TYR A 96 9.65 2.56 -4.49
C TYR A 96 9.38 2.21 -3.03
N ARG A 97 10.33 1.58 -2.36
CA ARG A 97 10.20 1.33 -0.91
C ARG A 97 10.19 2.65 -0.15
N THR A 98 9.28 2.78 0.80
CA THR A 98 9.10 3.97 1.63
C THR A 98 8.85 3.57 3.10
N ASP A 99 8.60 4.56 3.95
CA ASP A 99 8.12 4.37 5.31
C ASP A 99 6.67 4.86 5.45
N TRP A 100 6.02 4.49 6.55
CA TRP A 100 4.61 4.81 6.78
C TRP A 100 4.34 6.32 6.95
N ARG A 101 5.33 7.11 7.39
CA ARG A 101 5.17 8.56 7.54
C ARG A 101 5.16 9.22 6.16
N ARG A 102 6.13 8.87 5.31
CA ARG A 102 6.17 9.33 3.92
C ARG A 102 4.95 8.88 3.11
N ALA A 103 4.49 7.64 3.33
CA ALA A 103 3.26 7.15 2.71
C ALA A 103 2.04 7.99 3.15
N LEU A 104 1.98 8.37 4.42
CA LEU A 104 0.91 9.23 4.96
C LEU A 104 0.95 10.64 4.38
N ASP A 105 2.14 11.22 4.27
CA ASP A 105 2.35 12.57 3.72
C ASP A 105 2.04 12.64 2.22
N SER A 106 2.09 11.49 1.52
CA SER A 106 1.75 11.41 0.10
C SER A 106 0.24 11.56 -0.15
N ILE A 107 -0.61 11.29 0.85
CA ILE A 107 -2.06 11.29 0.66
C ILE A 107 -2.59 12.71 0.52
N CYS A 108 -3.22 13.01 -0.62
CA CYS A 108 -3.85 14.29 -0.92
C CYS A 108 -5.33 14.12 -1.30
N VAL A 109 -6.07 15.23 -1.27
CA VAL A 109 -7.40 15.31 -1.87
C VAL A 109 -7.21 15.88 -3.26
N SER A 110 -7.71 15.18 -4.27
CA SER A 110 -7.75 15.63 -5.65
C SER A 110 -8.44 16.98 -5.67
N ALA A 111 -7.79 17.99 -6.25
CA ALA A 111 -8.48 19.23 -6.56
C ALA A 111 -9.43 18.91 -7.70
N THR A 112 -10.66 18.49 -7.38
CA THR A 112 -11.70 18.42 -8.39
C THR A 112 -11.87 19.85 -8.91
N GLU A 113 -11.53 20.07 -10.19
CA GLU A 113 -11.77 21.36 -10.83
C GLU A 113 -13.23 21.77 -10.59
N ALA A 114 -13.40 22.99 -10.09
CA ALA A 114 -14.68 23.60 -9.73
C ALA A 114 -15.60 23.77 -10.95
#